data_AF-A0A1E4HV52-F1
#
_entry.id   AF-A0A1E4HV52-F1
#
_cell.length_a   1.000
_cell.length_b   1.000
_cell.length_c   1.000
_cell.angle_alpha   90.00
_cell.angle_beta   90.00
_cell.angle_gamma   90.00
#
_symmetry.space_group_name_H-M   'P 1'
#
loop_
_entity.id
_entity.type
_entity.pdbx_description
1 polymer ?
#
loop_
_entity_poly.entity_id
_entity_poly.type
_entity_poly.pdbx_seq_one_letter_code
_entity_poly.pdbx_strand_id
1 'polypeptide(L)'
;MATALTTFDNRPFFDKALRYGAQQGMLAPAQLQGIQEGFSKGIVQIANFFGTAHLRPELELEDLSEGDLQIAAASLRDKTLLSHSKAGSDMLKRLHAMPDSTLIVGRSVSPENQRAYLDTKTAAATLPLAEYRSELAMRQAHRNTIDFAFWLAGKMGVSRDDTCWCSLSTRLS
;
A
#
# COMPACT_ATOMS: atom_id res chain seq x y z
N MET A 1 26.90 -30.53 -16.50
CA MET A 1 25.56 -29.90 -16.44
C MET A 1 25.47 -29.21 -15.10
N ALA A 2 25.51 -27.87 -15.08
CA ALA A 2 25.53 -27.10 -13.84
C ALA A 2 24.09 -26.91 -13.34
N THR A 3 23.76 -27.58 -12.25
CA THR A 3 22.51 -27.42 -11.52
C THR A 3 22.51 -26.01 -10.90
N ALA A 4 21.77 -25.08 -11.50
CA ALA A 4 21.59 -23.75 -10.95
C ALA A 4 20.75 -23.87 -9.66
N LEU A 5 21.44 -23.96 -8.53
CA LEU A 5 20.84 -23.78 -7.21
C LEU A 5 20.29 -22.35 -7.18
N THR A 6 18.98 -22.19 -7.36
CA THR A 6 18.28 -20.94 -7.07
C THR A 6 18.43 -20.67 -5.58
N THR A 7 19.47 -19.93 -5.21
CA THR A 7 19.67 -19.43 -3.85
C THR A 7 18.45 -18.60 -3.51
N PHE A 8 17.60 -19.13 -2.64
CA PHE A 8 16.43 -18.42 -2.14
C PHE A 8 16.93 -17.24 -1.32
N ASP A 9 17.04 -16.09 -1.98
CA ASP A 9 17.48 -14.87 -1.33
C ASP A 9 16.31 -14.37 -0.47
N ASN A 10 16.44 -14.49 0.85
CA ASN A 10 15.41 -14.10 1.81
C ASN A 10 15.44 -12.59 2.15
N ARG A 11 16.24 -11.82 1.42
CA ARG A 11 16.31 -10.37 1.60
C ARG A 11 15.02 -9.69 1.11
N PRO A 12 14.68 -8.53 1.67
CA PRO A 12 13.59 -7.71 1.16
C PRO A 12 13.80 -7.36 -0.32
N PHE A 13 12.71 -7.23 -1.08
CA PHE A 13 12.77 -6.99 -2.53
C PHE A 13 13.59 -5.74 -2.90
N PHE A 14 13.51 -4.70 -2.08
CA PHE A 14 14.32 -3.48 -2.24
C PHE A 14 15.82 -3.76 -2.18
N ASP A 15 16.31 -4.59 -1.24
CA ASP A 15 17.75 -4.91 -1.15
C ASP A 15 18.21 -5.68 -2.40
N LYS A 16 17.37 -6.58 -2.91
CA LYS A 16 17.63 -7.31 -4.16
C LYS A 16 17.74 -6.36 -5.35
N ALA A 17 16.77 -5.46 -5.50
CA ALA A 17 16.76 -4.46 -6.58
C ALA A 17 17.95 -3.50 -6.50
N LEU A 18 18.31 -3.05 -5.28
CA LEU A 18 19.45 -2.18 -5.04
C LEU A 18 20.77 -2.86 -5.43
N ARG A 19 20.98 -4.11 -4.99
CA ARG A 19 22.18 -4.88 -5.30
C ARG A 19 22.26 -5.22 -6.78
N TYR A 20 21.15 -5.61 -7.39
CA TYR A 20 21.07 -5.85 -8.83
C TYR A 20 21.44 -4.59 -9.62
N GLY A 21 20.84 -3.44 -9.28
CA GLY A 21 21.14 -2.16 -9.92
C GLY A 21 22.59 -1.72 -9.76
N ALA A 22 23.21 -1.98 -8.61
CA ALA A 22 24.63 -1.70 -8.38
C ALA A 22 25.55 -2.65 -9.20
N GLN A 23 25.23 -3.95 -9.25
CA GLN A 23 26.00 -4.94 -10.00
C GLN A 23 25.93 -4.73 -11.51
N GLN A 24 24.76 -4.34 -12.03
CA GLN A 24 24.54 -4.06 -13.45
C GLN A 24 25.01 -2.66 -13.87
N GLY A 25 25.58 -1.87 -12.94
CA GLY A 25 26.01 -0.48 -13.21
C GLY A 25 24.86 0.48 -13.54
N MET A 26 23.61 0.10 -13.24
CA MET A 26 22.43 0.94 -13.44
C MET A 26 22.33 2.07 -12.41
N LEU A 27 22.88 1.84 -11.22
CA LEU A 27 22.93 2.81 -10.12
C LEU A 27 24.33 3.39 -9.99
N ALA A 28 24.48 4.66 -10.37
CA ALA A 28 25.75 5.38 -10.22
C ALA A 28 26.05 5.65 -8.74
N PRO A 29 27.33 5.84 -8.36
CA PRO A 29 27.72 6.14 -6.97
C PRO A 29 26.96 7.34 -6.35
N ALA A 30 26.68 8.37 -7.15
CA ALA A 30 25.90 9.52 -6.72
C ALA A 30 24.45 9.16 -6.35
N GLN A 31 23.85 8.17 -7.02
CA GLN A 31 22.50 7.70 -6.69
C GLN A 31 22.49 6.86 -5.43
N LEU A 32 23.52 6.02 -5.22
CA LEU A 32 23.68 5.27 -3.98
C LEU A 32 23.84 6.22 -2.78
N GLN A 33 24.57 7.32 -2.95
CA GLN A 33 24.66 8.39 -1.94
C GLN A 33 23.30 9.06 -1.71
N GLY A 34 22.57 9.40 -2.78
CA GLY A 34 21.22 9.97 -2.65
C GLY A 34 20.23 9.04 -1.95
N ILE A 35 20.33 7.72 -2.17
CA ILE A 35 19.56 6.70 -1.46
C ILE A 35 19.96 6.68 0.03
N GLN A 36 21.25 6.70 0.34
CA GLN A 36 21.77 6.72 1.71
C GLN A 36 21.34 7.98 2.49
N GLU A 37 21.40 9.16 1.87
CA GLU A 37 20.86 10.39 2.45
C GLU A 37 19.33 10.36 2.58
N GLY A 38 18.65 9.72 1.63
CA GLY A 38 17.22 9.49 1.64
C GLY A 38 16.78 8.66 2.84
N PHE A 39 17.59 7.72 3.31
CA PHE A 39 17.30 6.97 4.53
C PHE A 39 17.38 7.85 5.78
N SER A 40 18.44 8.64 5.94
CA SER A 40 18.64 9.48 7.13
C SER A 40 17.63 10.64 7.23
N LYS A 41 17.28 11.27 6.10
CA LYS A 41 16.24 12.32 6.05
C LYS A 41 14.81 11.75 5.98
N GLY A 42 14.62 10.64 5.28
CA GLY A 42 13.31 10.05 5.01
C GLY A 42 12.66 9.41 6.23
N ILE A 43 13.42 8.81 7.15
CA ILE A 43 12.87 8.27 8.41
C ILE A 43 12.18 9.38 9.22
N VAL A 44 12.79 10.56 9.34
CA VAL A 44 12.25 11.69 10.10
C VAL A 44 11.03 12.31 9.40
N GLN A 45 11.09 12.47 8.08
CA GLN A 45 9.99 13.05 7.31
C GLN A 45 8.77 12.13 7.22
N ILE A 46 8.98 10.80 7.11
CA ILE A 46 7.88 9.84 7.10
C ILE A 46 7.27 9.69 8.49
N ALA A 47 8.07 9.70 9.56
CA ALA A 47 7.56 9.74 10.92
C ALA A 47 6.65 10.97 11.15
N ASN A 48 7.04 12.14 10.64
CA ASN A 48 6.24 13.37 10.77
C ASN A 48 5.01 13.38 9.84
N PHE A 49 5.09 12.88 8.61
CA PHE A 49 3.99 12.95 7.64
C PHE A 49 2.97 11.81 7.78
N PHE A 50 3.42 10.60 8.13
CA PHE A 50 2.58 9.40 8.18
C PHE A 50 2.34 8.90 9.61
N GLY A 51 3.10 9.41 10.59
CA GLY A 51 2.97 9.01 11.97
C GLY A 51 3.69 7.72 12.37
N THR A 52 4.38 7.09 11.41
CA THR A 52 5.19 5.88 11.61
C THR A 52 6.56 6.09 10.97
N ALA A 53 7.63 5.56 11.56
CA ALA A 53 9.01 5.81 11.11
C ALA A 53 9.47 4.85 9.98
N HIS A 54 8.55 4.08 9.40
CA HIS A 54 8.89 2.95 8.55
C HIS A 54 8.87 3.31 7.06
N LEU A 55 10.07 3.45 6.47
CA LEU A 55 10.22 3.51 5.01
C LEU A 55 9.82 2.16 4.39
N ARG A 56 8.92 2.18 3.41
CA ARG A 56 8.43 0.97 2.70
C ARG A 56 8.35 1.22 1.18
N PRO A 57 9.49 1.45 0.50
CA PRO A 57 9.52 1.55 -0.96
C PRO A 57 9.19 0.21 -1.64
N GLU A 58 9.33 -0.90 -0.90
CA GLU A 58 9.18 -2.27 -1.41
C GLU A 58 7.81 -2.56 -2.02
N LEU A 59 6.72 -2.16 -1.35
CA LEU A 59 5.38 -2.49 -1.82
C LEU A 59 5.09 -1.90 -3.20
N GLU A 60 5.42 -0.62 -3.41
CA GLU A 60 5.19 0.03 -4.70
C GLU A 60 6.23 -0.41 -5.74
N LEU A 61 7.48 -0.66 -5.35
CA LEU A 61 8.50 -1.15 -6.27
C LEU A 61 8.16 -2.54 -6.79
N GLU A 62 7.75 -3.45 -5.91
CA GLU A 62 7.38 -4.82 -6.28
C GLU A 62 6.07 -4.83 -7.10
N ASP A 63 5.11 -3.95 -6.78
CA ASP A 63 3.88 -3.81 -7.56
C ASP A 63 4.13 -3.22 -8.95
N LEU A 64 5.00 -2.20 -9.06
CA LEU A 64 5.32 -1.52 -10.32
C LEU A 64 6.23 -2.37 -11.23
N SER A 65 7.11 -3.17 -10.64
CA SER A 65 8.01 -4.05 -11.38
C SER A 65 7.43 -5.45 -11.62
N GLU A 66 6.30 -5.80 -11.01
CA GLU A 66 5.76 -7.17 -10.98
C GLU A 66 6.80 -8.22 -10.52
N GLY A 67 7.76 -7.81 -9.70
CA GLY A 67 8.88 -8.65 -9.25
C GLY A 67 10.13 -8.62 -10.14
N ASP A 68 10.14 -7.84 -11.22
CA ASP A 68 11.30 -7.68 -12.11
C ASP A 68 12.39 -6.77 -11.49
N LEU A 69 13.55 -7.35 -11.19
CA LEU A 69 14.67 -6.63 -10.57
C LEU A 69 15.26 -5.53 -11.46
N GLN A 70 15.18 -5.67 -12.79
CA GLN A 70 15.67 -4.66 -13.73
C GLN A 70 14.74 -3.45 -13.78
N ILE A 71 13.42 -3.67 -13.80
CA ILE A 71 12.44 -2.58 -13.74
C ILE A 71 12.52 -1.88 -12.38
N ALA A 72 12.64 -2.64 -11.29
CA ALA A 72 12.80 -2.09 -9.95
C ALA A 72 14.08 -1.25 -9.82
N ALA A 73 15.22 -1.75 -10.33
CA ALA A 73 16.49 -1.01 -10.34
C ALA A 73 16.44 0.25 -11.21
N ALA A 74 15.78 0.19 -12.37
CA ALA A 74 15.55 1.37 -13.22
C ALA A 74 14.69 2.40 -12.49
N SER A 75 13.66 1.96 -11.75
CA SER A 75 12.84 2.88 -10.97
C SER A 75 13.61 3.52 -9.81
N LEU A 76 14.50 2.77 -9.13
CA LEU A 76 15.40 3.31 -8.10
C LEU A 76 16.39 4.35 -8.65
N ARG A 77 16.78 4.21 -9.92
CA ARG A 77 17.63 5.17 -10.63
C ARG A 77 16.87 6.48 -10.91
N ASP A 78 15.61 6.36 -11.33
CA ASP A 78 14.82 7.47 -11.87
C ASP A 78 14.03 8.24 -10.80
N LYS A 79 13.78 7.63 -9.63
CA LYS A 79 12.99 8.22 -8.53
C LYS A 79 13.72 8.11 -7.19
N THR A 80 13.42 9.05 -6.29
CA THR A 80 13.98 9.03 -4.94
C THR A 80 13.30 7.97 -4.07
N LEU A 81 14.03 7.44 -3.10
CA LEU A 81 13.50 6.49 -2.12
C LEU A 81 12.28 7.03 -1.36
N LEU A 82 12.29 8.34 -1.05
CA LEU A 82 11.17 9.01 -0.39
C LEU A 82 9.89 8.97 -1.25
N SER A 83 10.02 9.15 -2.57
CA SER A 83 8.90 9.06 -3.51
C SER A 83 8.29 7.65 -3.49
N HIS A 84 9.13 6.62 -3.54
CA HIS A 84 8.70 5.22 -3.48
C HIS A 84 8.00 4.90 -2.16
N SER A 85 8.59 5.32 -1.03
CA SER A 85 7.98 5.08 0.27
C SER A 85 6.66 5.84 0.47
N LYS A 86 6.54 7.03 -0.11
CA LYS A 86 5.27 7.78 -0.12
C LYS A 86 4.21 7.03 -0.94
N ALA A 87 4.58 6.55 -2.13
CA ALA A 87 3.66 5.81 -2.99
C ALA A 87 3.16 4.51 -2.33
N GLY A 88 4.05 3.71 -1.73
CA GLY A 88 3.65 2.52 -0.96
C GLY A 88 2.75 2.85 0.24
N SER A 89 2.99 3.96 0.94
CA SER A 89 2.13 4.42 2.03
C SER A 89 0.76 4.86 1.54
N ASP A 90 0.69 5.54 0.40
CA ASP A 90 -0.56 5.97 -0.22
C ASP A 90 -1.39 4.76 -0.72
N MET A 91 -0.74 3.67 -1.17
CA MET A 91 -1.41 2.39 -1.47
C MET A 91 -2.12 1.81 -0.24
N LEU A 92 -1.47 1.83 0.93
CA LEU A 92 -2.08 1.35 2.19
C LEU A 92 -3.21 2.24 2.67
N LYS A 93 -3.09 3.57 2.53
CA LYS A 93 -4.18 4.51 2.86
C LYS A 93 -5.41 4.28 1.97
N ARG A 94 -5.21 4.10 0.66
CA ARG A 94 -6.30 3.77 -0.27
C ARG A 94 -6.98 2.46 0.12
N LEU A 95 -6.19 1.45 0.45
CA LEU A 95 -6.72 0.17 0.93
C LEU A 95 -7.54 0.36 2.21
N HIS A 96 -7.05 1.14 3.18
CA HIS A 96 -7.78 1.44 4.41
C HIS A 96 -9.10 2.19 4.19
N ALA A 97 -9.13 3.09 3.21
CA ALA A 97 -10.33 3.84 2.83
C ALA A 97 -11.39 2.96 2.13
N MET A 98 -11.02 1.80 1.60
CA MET A 98 -11.96 0.83 1.05
C MET A 98 -12.69 0.06 2.16
N PRO A 99 -13.96 -0.30 1.94
CA PRO A 99 -14.73 -1.09 2.90
C PRO A 99 -14.12 -2.49 3.08
N ASP A 100 -13.97 -2.89 4.33
CA ASP A 100 -13.55 -4.24 4.73
C ASP A 100 -14.73 -5.17 5.00
N SER A 101 -15.97 -4.68 4.86
CA SER A 101 -17.20 -5.45 4.97
C SER A 101 -18.24 -4.91 3.98
N THR A 102 -19.21 -5.75 3.59
CA THR A 102 -20.38 -5.34 2.79
C THR A 102 -21.47 -4.67 3.63
N LEU A 103 -21.32 -4.63 4.96
CA LEU A 103 -22.28 -3.98 5.84
C LEU A 103 -22.23 -2.46 5.64
N ILE A 104 -23.38 -1.88 5.28
CA ILE A 104 -23.57 -0.42 5.14
C ILE A 104 -23.78 0.18 6.54
N VAL A 105 -22.76 0.07 7.38
CA VAL A 105 -22.68 0.76 8.67
C VAL A 105 -21.79 1.98 8.47
N GLY A 106 -22.19 3.13 9.00
CA GLY A 106 -21.44 4.39 8.91
C GLY A 106 -20.07 4.29 9.57
N ARG A 107 -19.09 3.74 8.86
CA ARG A 107 -17.70 3.67 9.31
C ARG A 107 -17.01 4.97 8.94
N SER A 108 -16.64 5.75 9.95
CA SER A 108 -15.76 6.90 9.77
C SER A 108 -14.30 6.44 9.79
N VAL A 109 -13.55 6.77 8.73
CA VAL A 109 -12.09 6.67 8.75
C VAL A 109 -11.57 7.86 9.55
N SER A 110 -11.46 7.70 10.87
CA SER A 110 -10.80 8.68 11.73
C SER A 110 -9.29 8.72 11.41
N PRO A 111 -8.63 9.88 11.45
CA PRO A 111 -7.17 9.99 11.36
C PRO A 111 -6.42 9.06 12.33
N GLU A 112 -6.97 8.83 13.53
CA GLU A 112 -6.41 7.93 14.54
C GLU A 112 -6.50 6.46 14.11
N ASN A 113 -7.64 6.04 13.56
CA ASN A 113 -7.84 4.68 13.02
C ASN A 113 -6.91 4.41 11.84
N GLN A 114 -6.73 5.41 10.97
CA GLN A 114 -5.82 5.31 9.83
C GLN A 114 -4.37 5.17 10.31
N ARG A 115 -3.97 5.95 11.34
CA ARG A 115 -2.62 5.86 11.90
C ARG A 115 -2.37 4.50 12.56
N ALA A 116 -3.31 4.00 13.35
CA ALA A 116 -3.21 2.67 13.98
C ALA A 116 -3.14 1.54 12.93
N TYR A 117 -3.89 1.66 11.83
CA TYR A 117 -3.82 0.71 10.73
C TYR A 117 -2.45 0.73 10.03
N LEU A 118 -1.94 1.92 9.72
CA LEU A 118 -0.61 2.06 9.12
C LEU A 118 0.47 1.52 10.05
N ASP A 119 0.40 1.80 11.34
CA ASP A 119 1.33 1.28 12.33
C ASP A 119 1.29 -0.25 12.36
N THR A 120 0.10 -0.85 12.44
CA THR A 120 -0.08 -2.31 12.41
C THR A 120 0.46 -2.95 11.14
N LYS A 121 0.15 -2.40 9.96
CA LYS A 121 0.60 -2.94 8.67
C LYS A 121 2.07 -2.66 8.37
N THR A 122 2.71 -1.79 9.14
CA THR A 122 4.14 -1.47 9.00
C THR A 122 5.00 -2.03 10.13
N ALA A 123 4.39 -2.53 11.21
CA ALA A 123 5.06 -3.09 12.38
C ALA A 123 5.75 -4.43 12.05
N ALA A 124 7.08 -4.43 12.17
CA ALA A 124 8.02 -5.55 12.20
C ALA A 124 8.11 -6.52 10.99
N ALA A 125 7.03 -6.81 10.26
CA ALA A 125 7.04 -7.69 9.09
C ALA A 125 6.66 -6.93 7.82
N THR A 126 7.41 -7.12 6.73
CA THR A 126 7.02 -6.62 5.41
C THR A 126 5.71 -7.29 5.01
N LEU A 127 4.63 -6.51 4.82
CA LEU A 127 3.41 -7.01 4.19
C LEU A 127 3.77 -7.50 2.78
N PRO A 128 3.69 -8.81 2.49
CA PRO A 128 4.06 -9.30 1.17
C PRO A 128 3.07 -8.77 0.13
N LEU A 129 3.55 -8.47 -1.08
CA LEU A 129 2.71 -7.93 -2.15
C LEU A 129 1.50 -8.83 -2.44
N ALA A 130 1.65 -10.15 -2.33
CA ALA A 130 0.57 -11.11 -2.49
C ALA A 130 -0.58 -10.90 -1.49
N GLU A 131 -0.27 -10.59 -0.23
CA GLU A 131 -1.27 -10.30 0.81
C GLU A 131 -1.91 -8.93 0.58
N TYR A 132 -1.14 -7.93 0.15
CA TYR A 132 -1.71 -6.65 -0.27
C TYR A 132 -2.71 -6.82 -1.43
N ARG A 133 -2.34 -7.59 -2.47
CA ARG A 133 -3.19 -7.83 -3.65
C ARG A 133 -4.45 -8.62 -3.29
N SER A 134 -4.35 -9.62 -2.41
CA SER A 134 -5.51 -10.38 -1.97
C SER A 134 -6.47 -9.50 -1.14
N GLU A 135 -5.95 -8.69 -0.23
CA GLU A 135 -6.75 -7.74 0.56
C GLU A 135 -7.41 -6.69 -0.35
N LEU A 136 -6.67 -6.16 -1.33
CA LEU A 136 -7.19 -5.22 -2.32
C LEU A 136 -8.35 -5.82 -3.13
N ALA A 137 -8.19 -7.05 -3.62
CA ALA A 137 -9.24 -7.74 -4.38
C ALA A 137 -10.51 -7.97 -3.54
N MET A 138 -10.34 -8.40 -2.29
CA MET A 138 -11.46 -8.59 -1.35
C MET A 138 -12.19 -7.27 -1.08
N ARG A 139 -11.47 -6.20 -0.73
CA ARG A 139 -12.08 -4.89 -0.45
C ARG A 139 -12.73 -4.27 -1.70
N GLN A 140 -12.18 -4.52 -2.89
CA GLN A 140 -12.80 -4.12 -4.14
C GLN A 140 -14.13 -4.87 -4.38
N ALA A 141 -14.21 -6.16 -4.06
CA ALA A 141 -15.46 -6.90 -4.13
C ALA A 141 -16.52 -6.35 -3.16
N HIS A 142 -16.13 -6.00 -1.93
CA HIS A 142 -17.04 -5.34 -0.98
C HIS A 142 -17.56 -4.01 -1.50
N ARG A 143 -16.67 -3.17 -2.03
CA ARG A 143 -17.04 -1.90 -2.64
C ARG A 143 -18.02 -2.09 -3.80
N ASN A 144 -17.77 -3.05 -4.68
CA ASN A 144 -18.68 -3.34 -5.80
C ASN A 144 -20.08 -3.76 -5.32
N THR A 145 -20.15 -4.58 -4.25
CA THR A 145 -21.42 -4.98 -3.64
C THR A 145 -22.17 -3.77 -3.05
N ILE A 146 -21.46 -2.89 -2.33
CA ILE A 146 -22.05 -1.67 -1.76
C ILE A 146 -22.52 -0.72 -2.86
N ASP A 147 -21.71 -0.50 -3.90
CA ASP A 147 -22.05 0.35 -5.04
C ASP A 147 -23.27 -0.21 -5.79
N PHE A 148 -23.35 -1.53 -5.96
CA PHE A 148 -24.52 -2.20 -6.53
C PHE A 148 -25.78 -2.02 -5.66
N ALA A 149 -25.66 -2.18 -4.34
CA ALA A 149 -26.77 -1.97 -3.42
C ALA A 149 -27.28 -0.52 -3.49
N PHE A 150 -26.38 0.48 -3.50
CA PHE A 150 -26.77 1.88 -3.67
C PHE A 150 -27.39 2.16 -5.04
N TRP A 151 -26.87 1.55 -6.10
CA TRP A 151 -27.45 1.66 -7.44
C TRP A 151 -28.88 1.11 -7.48
N LEU A 152 -29.10 -0.08 -6.89
CA LEU A 152 -30.42 -0.70 -6.81
C LEU A 152 -31.39 0.12 -5.96
N ALA A 153 -30.94 0.63 -4.80
CA ALA A 153 -31.73 1.51 -3.95
C ALA A 153 -32.16 2.78 -4.69
N GLY A 154 -31.24 3.40 -5.45
CA GLY A 154 -31.55 4.54 -6.30
C GLY A 154 -32.59 4.24 -7.38
N LYS A 155 -32.57 3.03 -7.96
CA LYS A 155 -33.61 2.57 -8.90
C LYS A 155 -34.99 2.40 -8.24
N MET A 156 -35.01 2.09 -6.95
CA MET A 156 -36.24 1.95 -6.15
C MET A 156 -36.70 3.28 -5.52
N GLY A 157 -36.01 4.40 -5.78
CA GLY A 157 -36.34 5.72 -5.24
C GLY A 157 -35.89 5.96 -3.80
N VAL A 158 -34.99 5.13 -3.26
CA VAL A 158 -34.44 5.27 -1.90
C VAL A 158 -33.14 6.06 -1.96
N SER A 159 -33.02 7.11 -1.15
CA SER A 159 -31.78 7.90 -1.04
C SER A 159 -30.69 7.12 -0.32
N ARG A 160 -29.41 7.42 -0.61
CA ARG A 160 -28.26 6.82 0.07
C ARG A 160 -28.30 7.03 1.59
N ASP A 161 -28.79 8.18 2.06
CA ASP A 161 -28.90 8.48 3.49
C ASP A 161 -29.96 7.63 4.19
N ASP A 162 -30.99 7.17 3.47
CA ASP A 162 -32.07 6.32 3.99
C ASP A 162 -31.71 4.82 3.95
N THR A 163 -30.65 4.43 3.23
CA THR A 163 -30.15 3.04 3.19
C THR A 163 -29.21 2.68 4.33
N CYS A 164 -28.75 3.65 5.12
CA CYS A 164 -27.97 3.39 6.32
C CYS A 164 -28.92 2.93 7.45
N TRP A 165 -28.70 1.75 8.02
CA TRP A 165 -29.60 1.17 9.04
C TRP A 165 -29.85 2.10 10.25
N CYS A 166 -28.93 3.03 10.55
CA CYS A 166 -29.12 4.04 11.59
C CYS A 166 -30.27 5.03 11.31
N SER A 167 -30.61 5.35 10.06
CA SER A 167 -31.67 6.32 9.74
C SER A 167 -33.08 5.72 9.75
N LEU A 168 -33.19 4.39 9.61
CA LEU A 168 -34.48 3.67 9.68
C LEU A 168 -35.01 3.53 11.12
N SER A 169 -34.15 3.53 12.13
CA SER A 169 -34.60 3.47 13.54
C SER A 169 -35.27 4.76 14.01
N THR A 170 -35.01 5.90 13.36
CA THR A 170 -35.55 7.21 13.78
C THR A 170 -36.87 7.55 13.08
N ARG A 171 -37.25 6.87 12.00
CA ARG A 171 -38.54 7.07 11.31
C ARG A 171 -39.68 6.19 11.82
N LEU A 172 -39.42 5.29 12.76
CA LEU A 172 -40.41 4.35 13.34
C LEU A 172 -40.68 4.58 14.84
N SER A 173 -40.32 5.75 15.38
CA SER A 173 -40.71 6.21 16.73
C SER A 173 -41.39 7.57 16.62
#